data_AF-A0AA44QK04-F1
#
_entry.id   AF-A0AA44QK04-F1
#
_cell.length_a   1.000
_cell.length_b   1.000
_cell.length_c   1.000
_cell.angle_alpha   90.00
_cell.angle_beta   90.00
_cell.angle_gamma   90.00
#
_symmetry.space_group_name_H-M   'P 1'
#
loop_
_entity.id
_entity.type
_entity.pdbx_description
1 polymer ?
#
loop_
_entity_poly.entity_id
_entity_poly.type
_entity_poly.pdbx_seq_one_letter_code
_entity_poly.pdbx_strand_id
1 'polypeptide(L)'
;MNFGHDVGGFAGTARPGPELFARWVANGVMHPRFTIHSWHNDGSVNEPWMYPEITDIVREMIRLRYRLIPFLYTLSYLAAERREPIVNPVFSLDDTLHEESDDFLLGHDLLVASVVEKGQTTRTVTLPHVSDGWFEFDTGVHHDPGTVTLEAPLDRLPLLVCAGAGIPQCELPAPSGEIITTRTVENSPHRIVLYLPDGNGHSQGFFFDDDGHTNGYRQGHGYWLTWSADHTDTTVIVHTHVEGDYQPSWGTMAFALRPGDDRAIKVVADAAQD
;
A
#
# COMPACT_ATOMS: atom_id res chain seq x y z
N MET A 1 -12.84 10.17 -0.65
CA MET A 1 -13.22 10.56 0.73
C MET A 1 -12.09 10.13 1.66
N ASN A 2 -11.57 11.03 2.49
CA ASN A 2 -10.54 10.68 3.48
C ASN A 2 -11.25 10.22 4.76
N PHE A 3 -11.18 8.93 5.07
CA PHE A 3 -11.85 8.34 6.24
C PHE A 3 -10.92 7.37 6.98
N GLY A 4 -11.31 7.03 8.20
CA GLY A 4 -10.64 6.04 9.03
C GLY A 4 -11.38 5.85 10.35
N HIS A 5 -11.03 4.79 11.07
CA HIS A 5 -11.67 4.40 12.32
C HIS A 5 -10.83 4.82 13.54
N ASP A 6 -11.46 4.84 14.70
CA ASP A 6 -10.76 4.97 15.99
C ASP A 6 -10.09 3.63 16.33
N VAL A 7 -8.81 3.51 15.96
CA VAL A 7 -8.06 2.25 16.07
C VAL A 7 -7.85 1.88 17.53
N GLY A 8 -8.27 0.65 17.87
CA GLY A 8 -8.28 0.15 19.24
C GLY A 8 -9.59 0.42 20.00
N GLY A 9 -10.57 1.06 19.36
CA GLY A 9 -11.90 1.27 19.91
C GLY A 9 -12.04 2.55 20.73
N PHE A 10 -13.20 3.20 20.56
CA PHE A 10 -13.47 4.51 21.15
C PHE A 10 -13.97 4.43 22.60
N ALA A 11 -15.01 3.64 22.88
CA ALA A 11 -15.70 3.61 24.17
C ALA A 11 -15.77 2.18 24.73
N GLY A 12 -15.71 2.05 26.05
CA GLY A 12 -15.78 0.76 26.74
C GLY A 12 -15.41 0.86 28.21
N THR A 13 -15.55 -0.25 28.92
CA THR A 13 -15.12 -0.37 30.33
C THR A 13 -13.63 -0.67 30.47
N ALA A 14 -12.96 -1.09 29.39
CA ALA A 14 -11.56 -1.46 29.40
C ALA A 14 -10.95 -1.37 27.98
N ARG A 15 -9.61 -1.33 27.95
CA ARG A 15 -8.76 -1.44 26.75
C ARG A 15 -9.01 -2.75 25.99
N PRO A 16 -8.87 -2.77 24.64
CA PRO A 16 -8.95 -4.01 23.86
C PRO A 16 -7.82 -4.98 24.25
N GLY A 17 -8.04 -6.29 24.17
CA GLY A 17 -6.95 -7.25 24.34
C GLY A 17 -5.84 -7.08 23.28
N PRO A 18 -4.61 -7.57 23.53
CA PRO A 18 -3.46 -7.35 22.64
C PRO A 18 -3.72 -7.82 21.21
N GLU A 19 -4.30 -9.01 21.04
CA GLU A 19 -4.62 -9.54 19.71
C GLU A 19 -5.57 -8.63 18.91
N LEU A 20 -6.69 -8.22 19.54
CA LEU A 20 -7.64 -7.32 18.91
C LEU A 20 -6.98 -5.99 18.55
N PHE A 21 -6.15 -5.44 19.44
CA PHE A 21 -5.42 -4.20 19.17
C PHE A 21 -4.47 -4.35 17.98
N ALA A 22 -3.68 -5.43 17.92
CA ALA A 22 -2.76 -5.70 16.82
C ALA A 22 -3.49 -5.86 15.48
N ARG A 23 -4.60 -6.62 15.43
CA ARG A 23 -5.43 -6.77 14.23
C ARG A 23 -6.07 -5.47 13.78
N TRP A 24 -6.53 -4.64 14.73
CA TRP A 24 -7.09 -3.33 14.42
C TRP A 24 -6.04 -2.35 13.90
N VAL A 25 -4.82 -2.39 14.46
CA VAL A 25 -3.70 -1.61 13.91
C VAL A 25 -3.39 -2.07 12.49
N ALA A 26 -3.25 -3.39 12.26
CA ALA A 26 -2.96 -3.95 10.93
C ALA A 26 -3.99 -3.53 9.88
N ASN A 27 -5.29 -3.59 10.19
CA ASN A 27 -6.33 -3.08 9.28
C ASN A 27 -6.31 -1.54 9.18
N GLY A 28 -6.15 -0.84 10.30
CA GLY A 28 -6.17 0.62 10.37
C GLY A 28 -5.05 1.31 9.60
N VAL A 29 -3.86 0.71 9.53
CA VAL A 29 -2.72 1.28 8.80
C VAL A 29 -2.94 1.36 7.29
N MET A 30 -3.90 0.59 6.76
CA MET A 30 -4.27 0.60 5.35
C MET A 30 -5.36 1.64 5.01
N HIS A 31 -6.05 2.21 6.00
CA HIS A 31 -7.09 3.22 5.76
C HIS A 31 -6.50 4.61 5.43
N PRO A 32 -7.20 5.49 4.68
CA PRO A 32 -6.71 6.83 4.33
C PRO A 32 -6.28 7.65 5.55
N ARG A 33 -7.07 7.61 6.63
CA ARG A 33 -6.74 8.17 7.94
C ARG A 33 -6.42 7.03 8.92
N PHE A 34 -5.23 7.07 9.49
CA PHE A 34 -4.82 6.20 10.58
C PHE A 34 -4.70 7.01 11.88
N THR A 35 -5.47 6.66 12.90
CA THR A 35 -5.41 7.31 14.22
C THR A 35 -5.76 6.30 15.31
N ILE A 36 -4.85 6.10 16.26
CA ILE A 36 -5.16 5.41 17.51
C ILE A 36 -5.85 6.42 18.42
N HIS A 37 -7.10 6.13 18.80
CA HIS A 37 -7.92 7.03 19.60
C HIS A 37 -8.84 6.24 20.52
N SER A 38 -9.04 6.74 21.73
CA SER A 38 -9.85 6.10 22.76
C SER A 38 -10.29 7.07 23.85
N TRP A 39 -11.44 6.77 24.45
CA TRP A 39 -11.93 7.38 25.67
C TRP A 39 -12.49 6.28 26.59
N HIS A 40 -11.69 5.87 27.59
CA HIS A 40 -12.07 4.84 28.56
C HIS A 40 -12.53 5.46 29.88
N ASN A 41 -13.55 4.87 30.51
CA ASN A 41 -14.11 5.35 31.78
C ASN A 41 -13.11 5.33 32.95
N ASP A 42 -12.08 4.49 32.87
CA ASP A 42 -11.02 4.37 33.88
C ASP A 42 -9.89 5.40 33.69
N GLY A 43 -10.01 6.29 32.70
CA GLY A 43 -9.00 7.30 32.37
C GLY A 43 -7.79 6.77 31.63
N SER A 44 -7.77 5.48 31.28
CA SER A 44 -6.71 4.91 30.46
C SER A 44 -6.86 5.31 28.99
N VAL A 45 -5.77 5.26 28.23
CA VAL A 45 -5.74 5.55 26.79
C VAL A 45 -5.08 4.42 26.01
N ASN A 46 -5.44 4.26 24.74
CA ASN A 46 -4.76 3.35 23.83
C ASN A 46 -3.45 4.00 23.37
N GLU A 47 -2.34 3.29 23.56
CA GLU A 47 -1.02 3.73 23.12
C GLU A 47 -0.38 2.62 22.28
N PRO A 48 0.41 2.95 21.25
CA PRO A 48 1.07 1.94 20.40
C PRO A 48 1.92 0.91 21.17
N TRP A 49 2.44 1.28 22.34
CA TRP A 49 3.34 0.47 23.18
C TRP A 49 2.67 -0.09 24.44
N MET A 50 1.34 -0.02 24.55
CA MET A 50 0.63 -0.39 25.79
C MET A 50 0.73 -1.90 26.14
N TYR A 51 1.08 -2.73 25.16
CA TYR A 51 1.30 -4.18 25.30
C TYR A 51 2.73 -4.52 24.84
N PRO A 52 3.68 -4.75 25.76
CA PRO A 52 5.06 -5.06 25.42
C PRO A 52 5.21 -6.25 24.45
N GLU A 53 4.35 -7.26 24.57
CA GLU A 53 4.36 -8.48 23.76
C GLU A 53 4.01 -8.30 22.28
N ILE A 54 3.37 -7.19 21.90
CA ILE A 54 3.00 -6.89 20.50
C ILE A 54 3.55 -5.54 20.02
N THR A 55 4.38 -4.86 20.81
CA THR A 55 4.90 -3.53 20.46
C THR A 55 5.68 -3.56 19.15
N ASP A 56 6.43 -4.64 18.90
CA ASP A 56 7.17 -4.80 17.65
C ASP A 56 6.24 -5.02 16.45
N ILE A 57 5.15 -5.78 16.64
CA ILE A 57 4.11 -5.97 15.61
C ILE A 57 3.47 -4.62 15.24
N VAL A 58 3.05 -3.85 16.25
CA VAL A 58 2.46 -2.52 16.05
C VAL A 58 3.45 -1.59 15.34
N ARG A 59 4.73 -1.63 15.71
CA ARG A 59 5.79 -0.85 15.06
C ARG A 59 5.93 -1.21 13.58
N GLU A 60 6.00 -2.49 13.25
CA GLU A 60 6.15 -2.93 11.85
C GLU A 60 4.92 -2.60 11.00
N MET A 61 3.70 -2.68 11.55
CA MET A 61 2.50 -2.24 10.84
C MET A 61 2.51 -0.74 10.56
N ILE A 62 2.96 0.08 11.51
CA ILE A 62 3.14 1.53 11.29
C ILE A 62 4.24 1.77 10.25
N ARG A 63 5.35 1.03 10.29
CA ARG A 63 6.41 1.13 9.27
C ARG A 63 5.92 0.72 7.89
N LEU A 64 5.07 -0.29 7.78
CA LEU A 64 4.40 -0.68 6.53
C LEU A 64 3.61 0.51 5.96
N ARG A 65 2.82 1.22 6.78
CA ARG A 65 2.12 2.44 6.34
C ARG A 65 3.09 3.48 5.79
N TYR A 66 4.18 3.75 6.53
CA TYR A 66 5.15 4.76 6.14
C TYR A 66 5.84 4.40 4.82
N ARG A 67 6.18 3.12 4.63
CA ARG A 67 6.70 2.60 3.36
C ARG A 67 5.72 2.82 2.21
N LEU A 68 4.41 2.71 2.46
CA LEU A 68 3.32 2.87 1.48
C LEU A 68 2.78 4.31 1.36
N ILE A 69 3.36 5.30 2.06
CA ILE A 69 2.94 6.71 1.89
C ILE A 69 2.97 7.15 0.42
N PRO A 70 3.98 6.83 -0.40
CA PRO A 70 4.00 7.24 -1.81
C PRO A 70 2.78 6.71 -2.60
N PHE A 71 2.37 5.47 -2.33
CA PHE A 71 1.16 4.87 -2.92
C PHE A 71 -0.12 5.56 -2.41
N LEU A 72 -0.28 5.70 -1.09
CA LEU A 72 -1.44 6.35 -0.48
C LEU A 72 -1.57 7.82 -0.90
N TYR A 73 -0.44 8.50 -1.12
CA TYR A 73 -0.39 9.88 -1.58
C TYR A 73 -0.83 10.00 -3.04
N THR A 74 -0.35 9.10 -3.91
CA THR A 74 -0.84 8.98 -5.30
C THR A 74 -2.35 8.75 -5.34
N LEU A 75 -2.88 7.83 -4.52
CA LEU A 75 -4.32 7.58 -4.44
C LEU A 75 -5.10 8.81 -3.93
N SER A 76 -4.52 9.58 -3.00
CA SER A 76 -5.13 10.81 -2.50
C SER A 76 -5.23 11.88 -3.58
N TYR A 77 -4.20 12.01 -4.41
CA TYR A 77 -4.22 12.89 -5.58
C TYR A 77 -5.29 12.45 -6.59
N LEU A 78 -5.35 11.16 -6.94
CA LEU A 78 -6.37 10.62 -7.84
C LEU A 78 -7.79 10.83 -7.30
N ALA A 79 -7.99 10.72 -5.99
CA ALA A 79 -9.26 11.02 -5.35
C ALA A 79 -9.64 12.50 -5.43
N ALA A 80 -8.68 13.41 -5.31
CA ALA A 80 -8.91 14.84 -5.39
C ALA A 80 -9.21 15.30 -6.83
N GLU A 81 -8.44 14.82 -7.80
CA GLU A 81 -8.49 15.32 -9.18
C GLU A 81 -9.39 14.51 -10.11
N ARG A 82 -9.47 13.19 -9.90
CA ARG A 82 -10.25 12.27 -10.76
C ARG A 82 -11.48 11.68 -10.08
N ARG A 83 -11.69 11.96 -8.79
CA ARG A 83 -12.78 11.41 -7.97
C ARG A 83 -12.74 9.89 -7.84
N GLU A 84 -11.57 9.30 -8.03
CA GLU A 84 -11.33 7.87 -7.80
C GLU A 84 -11.26 7.62 -6.29
N PRO A 85 -12.06 6.70 -5.72
CA PRO A 85 -11.98 6.45 -4.28
C PRO A 85 -10.65 5.78 -3.91
N ILE A 86 -10.08 6.18 -2.77
CA ILE A 86 -8.83 5.59 -2.24
C ILE A 86 -9.07 4.14 -1.83
N VAL A 87 -10.21 3.87 -1.18
CA VAL A 87 -10.65 2.54 -0.78
C VAL A 87 -11.82 2.15 -1.68
N ASN A 88 -11.68 1.02 -2.38
CA ASN A 88 -12.69 0.45 -3.24
C ASN A 88 -13.25 -0.85 -2.64
N PRO A 89 -14.56 -1.10 -2.80
CA PRO A 89 -15.09 -2.43 -2.52
C PRO A 89 -14.59 -3.44 -3.57
N VAL A 90 -14.42 -4.69 -3.18
CA VAL A 90 -13.89 -5.76 -4.05
C VAL A 90 -14.70 -5.91 -5.35
N PHE A 91 -16.02 -5.72 -5.29
CA PHE A 91 -16.88 -5.80 -6.47
C PHE A 91 -16.59 -4.77 -7.55
N SER A 92 -15.80 -3.72 -7.27
CA SER A 92 -15.41 -2.74 -8.30
C SER A 92 -14.53 -3.34 -9.39
N LEU A 93 -13.87 -4.48 -9.11
CA LEU A 93 -13.10 -5.24 -10.09
C LEU A 93 -13.86 -6.46 -10.63
N ASP A 94 -14.85 -6.95 -9.89
CA ASP A 94 -15.62 -8.16 -10.24
C ASP A 94 -17.03 -8.09 -9.65
N ASP A 95 -18.03 -7.80 -10.49
CA ASP A 95 -19.42 -7.57 -10.06
C ASP A 95 -20.10 -8.81 -9.45
N THR A 96 -19.49 -9.99 -9.60
CA THR A 96 -19.97 -11.22 -8.96
C THR A 96 -19.71 -11.22 -7.44
N LEU A 97 -18.74 -10.44 -6.95
CA LEU A 97 -18.32 -10.39 -5.54
C LEU A 97 -19.07 -9.32 -4.73
N HIS A 98 -20.39 -9.30 -4.85
CA HIS A 98 -21.26 -8.32 -4.19
C HIS A 98 -21.68 -8.68 -2.75
N GLU A 99 -21.31 -9.88 -2.29
CA GLU A 99 -21.50 -10.28 -0.89
C GLU A 99 -20.63 -9.44 0.05
N GLU A 100 -21.14 -9.20 1.27
CA GLU A 100 -20.41 -8.44 2.29
C GLU A 100 -19.09 -9.16 2.65
N SER A 101 -17.99 -8.40 2.66
CA SER A 101 -16.67 -8.89 3.00
C SER A 101 -15.89 -7.85 3.80
N ASP A 102 -14.97 -8.32 4.64
CA ASP A 102 -13.98 -7.49 5.35
C ASP A 102 -12.80 -7.08 4.46
N ASP A 103 -12.74 -7.64 3.25
CA ASP A 103 -11.69 -7.39 2.28
C ASP A 103 -12.00 -6.13 1.47
N PHE A 104 -10.98 -5.36 1.13
CA PHE A 104 -11.13 -4.15 0.34
C PHE A 104 -9.89 -3.87 -0.50
N LEU A 105 -10.04 -3.00 -1.50
CA LEU A 105 -8.96 -2.58 -2.38
C LEU A 105 -8.48 -1.18 -1.99
N LEU A 106 -7.18 -0.96 -2.07
CA LEU A 106 -6.59 0.38 -2.14
C LEU A 106 -6.28 0.72 -3.60
N GLY A 107 -6.93 1.76 -4.10
CA GLY A 107 -7.05 1.98 -5.55
C GLY A 107 -7.64 0.75 -6.20
N HIS A 108 -6.99 0.28 -7.27
CA HIS A 108 -7.34 -0.96 -7.96
C HIS A 108 -6.27 -2.05 -7.79
N ASP A 109 -5.14 -1.70 -7.18
CA ASP A 109 -3.90 -2.45 -7.31
C ASP A 109 -3.57 -3.31 -6.10
N LEU A 110 -4.11 -2.99 -4.92
CA LEU A 110 -3.73 -3.64 -3.66
C LEU A 110 -4.97 -4.11 -2.89
N LEU A 111 -5.19 -5.42 -2.84
CA LEU A 111 -6.20 -6.06 -2.00
C LEU A 111 -5.69 -6.24 -0.57
N VAL A 112 -6.48 -5.77 0.38
CA VAL A 112 -6.27 -5.93 1.82
C VAL A 112 -7.23 -6.99 2.34
N ALA A 113 -6.69 -8.14 2.74
CA ALA A 113 -7.47 -9.24 3.29
C ALA A 113 -7.48 -9.18 4.82
N SER A 114 -8.49 -8.51 5.38
CA SER A 114 -8.57 -8.19 6.80
C SER A 114 -8.78 -9.46 7.64
N VAL A 115 -8.09 -9.54 8.77
CA VAL A 115 -8.26 -10.62 9.76
C VAL A 115 -9.03 -10.07 10.95
N VAL A 116 -10.30 -10.45 11.06
CA VAL A 116 -11.24 -9.88 12.03
C VAL A 116 -11.67 -10.87 13.12
N GLU A 117 -11.44 -12.17 12.92
CA GLU A 117 -11.80 -13.20 13.88
C GLU A 117 -10.66 -13.53 14.86
N LYS A 118 -11.03 -13.75 16.12
CA LYS A 118 -10.08 -14.08 17.18
C LYS A 118 -9.45 -15.46 16.97
N GLY A 119 -8.14 -15.56 17.15
CA GLY A 119 -7.34 -16.78 17.03
C GLY A 119 -7.02 -17.17 15.58
N GLN A 120 -7.46 -16.38 14.61
CA GLN A 120 -7.27 -16.68 13.20
C GLN A 120 -5.80 -16.48 12.80
N THR A 121 -5.24 -17.52 12.17
CA THR A 121 -3.84 -17.56 11.67
C THR A 121 -3.75 -17.78 10.16
N THR A 122 -4.88 -18.02 9.50
CA THR A 122 -5.01 -18.12 8.04
C THR A 122 -6.27 -17.39 7.59
N ARG A 123 -6.28 -16.84 6.38
CA ARG A 123 -7.44 -16.13 5.80
C ARG A 123 -7.83 -16.75 4.46
N THR A 124 -9.04 -17.28 4.37
CA THR A 124 -9.64 -17.66 3.08
C THR A 124 -10.23 -16.42 2.44
N VAL A 125 -9.86 -16.14 1.19
CA VAL A 125 -10.23 -14.94 0.42
C VAL A 125 -10.68 -15.38 -0.96
N THR A 126 -11.73 -14.76 -1.50
CA THR A 126 -12.10 -14.92 -2.91
C THR A 126 -11.52 -13.75 -3.69
N LEU A 127 -10.50 -14.03 -4.50
CA LEU A 127 -9.80 -13.04 -5.30
C LEU A 127 -10.63 -12.65 -6.54
N PRO A 128 -10.78 -11.34 -6.84
CA PRO A 128 -11.46 -10.87 -8.05
C PRO A 128 -10.87 -11.46 -9.32
N HIS A 129 -11.72 -11.69 -10.32
CA HIS A 129 -11.29 -12.09 -11.66
C HIS A 129 -10.60 -10.93 -12.41
N VAL A 130 -9.30 -10.78 -12.15
CA VAL A 130 -8.39 -9.94 -12.94
C VAL A 130 -7.56 -10.80 -13.87
N SER A 131 -7.19 -10.25 -15.04
CA SER A 131 -6.26 -10.91 -15.95
C SER A 131 -4.92 -11.16 -15.25
N ASP A 132 -4.37 -12.37 -15.44
CA ASP A 132 -3.09 -12.80 -14.89
C ASP A 132 -3.01 -12.89 -13.35
N GLY A 133 -4.13 -12.75 -12.63
CA GLY A 133 -4.25 -13.06 -11.21
C GLY A 133 -3.61 -12.05 -10.27
N TRP A 134 -3.14 -12.55 -9.12
CA TRP A 134 -2.70 -11.75 -7.99
C TRP A 134 -1.37 -12.25 -7.44
N PHE A 135 -0.61 -11.36 -6.82
CA PHE A 135 0.65 -11.69 -6.16
C PHE A 135 0.62 -11.30 -4.70
N GLU A 136 1.05 -12.18 -3.80
CA GLU A 136 1.30 -11.78 -2.41
C GLU A 136 2.32 -10.64 -2.34
N PHE A 137 1.98 -9.57 -1.61
CA PHE A 137 2.81 -8.37 -1.52
C PHE A 137 4.22 -8.67 -0.98
N ASP A 138 4.33 -9.46 0.10
CA ASP A 138 5.61 -9.71 0.78
C ASP A 138 6.47 -10.80 0.13
N THR A 139 5.84 -11.81 -0.49
CA THR A 139 6.51 -13.03 -0.96
C THR A 139 6.59 -13.12 -2.47
N GLY A 140 5.74 -12.38 -3.19
CA GLY A 140 5.61 -12.43 -4.64
C GLY A 140 5.01 -13.74 -5.17
N VAL A 141 4.47 -14.60 -4.30
CA VAL A 141 3.77 -15.83 -4.69
C VAL A 141 2.54 -15.46 -5.51
N HIS A 142 2.41 -16.09 -6.68
CA HIS A 142 1.28 -15.91 -7.58
C HIS A 142 0.08 -16.75 -7.15
N HIS A 143 -1.11 -16.21 -7.38
CA HIS A 143 -2.40 -16.84 -7.17
C HIS A 143 -3.31 -16.53 -8.35
N ASP A 144 -3.92 -17.57 -8.92
CA ASP A 144 -5.02 -17.41 -9.88
C ASP A 144 -6.25 -16.79 -9.20
N PRO A 145 -7.16 -16.13 -9.95
CA PRO A 145 -8.44 -15.70 -9.42
C PRO A 145 -9.25 -16.85 -8.80
N GLY A 146 -10.14 -16.49 -7.86
CA GLY A 146 -10.96 -17.45 -7.11
C GLY A 146 -10.51 -17.60 -5.66
N THR A 147 -10.90 -18.69 -5.01
CA THR A 147 -10.71 -18.86 -3.56
C THR A 147 -9.32 -19.35 -3.23
N VAL A 148 -8.59 -18.58 -2.41
CA VAL A 148 -7.26 -18.90 -1.90
C VAL A 148 -7.24 -18.87 -0.38
N THR A 149 -6.29 -19.58 0.23
CA THR A 149 -6.03 -19.51 1.67
C THR A 149 -4.64 -18.97 1.90
N LEU A 150 -4.57 -17.86 2.63
CA LEU A 150 -3.35 -17.10 2.89
C LEU A 150 -2.89 -17.29 4.33
N GLU A 151 -1.58 -17.29 4.53
CA GLU A 151 -0.99 -17.20 5.87
C GLU A 151 -1.28 -15.82 6.46
N ALA A 152 -1.81 -15.83 7.68
CA ALA A 152 -2.22 -14.62 8.39
C ALA A 152 -1.79 -14.68 9.87
N PRO A 153 -0.50 -14.92 10.20
CA PRO A 153 -0.03 -14.83 11.58
C PRO A 153 -0.26 -13.41 12.15
N LEU A 154 -0.15 -13.25 13.47
CA LEU A 154 -0.50 -11.98 14.13
C LEU A 154 0.37 -10.80 13.66
N ASP A 155 1.61 -11.09 13.25
CA ASP A 155 2.61 -10.13 12.79
C ASP A 155 2.57 -9.86 11.28
N ARG A 156 1.62 -10.45 10.55
CA ARG A 156 1.47 -10.27 9.09
C ARG A 156 0.04 -9.92 8.71
N LEU A 157 -0.11 -8.87 7.92
CA LEU A 157 -1.35 -8.54 7.23
C LEU A 157 -1.32 -9.15 5.83
N PRO A 158 -2.26 -10.04 5.47
CA PRO A 158 -2.32 -10.57 4.12
C PRO A 158 -2.69 -9.45 3.12
N LEU A 159 -1.78 -9.23 2.16
CA LEU A 159 -1.90 -8.22 1.12
C LEU A 159 -1.62 -8.88 -0.23
N LEU A 160 -2.44 -8.58 -1.25
CA LEU A 160 -2.23 -9.05 -2.61
C LEU A 160 -2.21 -7.89 -3.60
N VAL A 161 -1.29 -7.95 -4.54
CA VAL A 161 -1.12 -6.97 -5.60
C VAL A 161 -1.68 -7.54 -6.90
N CYS A 162 -2.49 -6.76 -7.61
CA CYS A 162 -3.00 -7.12 -8.93
C CYS A 162 -1.83 -7.35 -9.90
N ALA A 163 -1.88 -8.41 -10.70
CA ALA A 163 -0.89 -8.63 -11.74
C ALA A 163 -0.82 -7.43 -12.70
N GLY A 164 0.40 -7.03 -13.07
CA GLY A 164 0.69 -5.85 -13.87
C GLY A 164 0.79 -4.54 -13.09
N ALA A 165 0.43 -4.51 -11.80
CA ALA A 165 0.52 -3.29 -11.02
C ALA A 165 1.96 -2.95 -10.60
N GLY A 166 2.20 -1.65 -10.40
CA GLY A 166 3.40 -1.13 -9.76
C GLY A 166 3.04 -0.41 -8.48
N ILE A 167 3.58 -0.84 -7.34
CA ILE A 167 3.29 -0.25 -6.04
C ILE A 167 4.41 0.72 -5.64
N PRO A 168 4.17 2.04 -5.58
CA PRO A 168 5.12 3.02 -5.07
C PRO A 168 5.41 2.81 -3.58
N GLN A 169 6.68 2.76 -3.24
CA GLN A 169 7.19 2.57 -1.89
C GLN A 169 8.37 3.49 -1.64
N CYS A 170 8.62 3.84 -0.38
CA CYS A 170 9.86 4.47 0.03
C CYS A 170 10.74 3.49 0.82
N GLU A 171 12.06 3.69 0.76
CA GLU A 171 13.03 2.96 1.57
C GLU A 171 13.22 3.67 2.90
N LEU A 172 12.57 3.14 3.95
CA LEU A 172 12.72 3.66 5.29
C LEU A 172 14.12 3.37 5.83
N PRO A 173 14.72 4.29 6.60
CA PRO A 173 15.98 4.03 7.26
C PRO A 173 15.88 2.81 8.19
N ALA A 174 17.02 2.13 8.34
CA ALA A 174 17.17 1.09 9.33
C ALA A 174 16.83 1.65 10.73
N PRO A 175 16.27 0.83 11.63
CA PRO A 175 15.97 1.27 12.99
C PRO A 175 17.23 1.83 13.68
N SER A 176 17.31 3.15 13.82
CA SER A 176 18.44 3.87 14.41
C SER A 176 18.12 4.52 15.76
N GLY A 177 16.86 4.41 16.20
CA GLY A 177 16.32 5.16 17.35
C GLY A 177 15.82 6.56 16.99
N GLU A 178 16.02 7.02 15.75
CA GLU A 178 15.43 8.27 15.26
C GLU A 178 13.93 8.13 14.99
N ILE A 179 13.20 9.22 15.23
CA ILE A 179 11.76 9.29 14.97
C ILE A 179 11.55 9.42 13.46
N ILE A 180 10.82 8.44 12.89
CA ILE A 180 10.38 8.50 11.49
C ILE A 180 9.14 9.39 11.39
N THR A 181 9.18 10.34 10.48
CA THR A 181 8.08 11.28 10.19
C THR A 181 7.82 11.34 8.68
N THR A 182 6.79 12.06 8.25
CA THR A 182 6.55 12.29 6.81
C THR A 182 7.72 13.01 6.14
N ARG A 183 8.46 13.85 6.87
CA ARG A 183 9.72 14.45 6.39
C ARG A 183 10.81 13.39 6.16
N THR A 184 10.86 12.34 6.97
CA THR A 184 11.77 11.22 6.73
C THR A 184 11.43 10.56 5.40
N VAL A 185 10.15 10.34 5.13
CA VAL A 185 9.65 9.73 3.88
C VAL A 185 9.97 10.61 2.68
N GLU A 186 9.69 11.91 2.75
CA GLU A 186 10.01 12.92 1.71
C GLU A 186 11.49 12.86 1.27
N ASN A 187 12.39 12.56 2.21
CA ASN A 187 13.83 12.48 1.95
C ASN A 187 14.35 11.04 1.73
N SER A 188 13.48 10.03 1.84
CA SER A 188 13.84 8.62 1.63
C SER A 188 13.78 8.27 0.14
N PRO A 189 14.70 7.45 -0.39
CA PRO A 189 14.62 6.97 -1.77
C PRO A 189 13.27 6.33 -2.07
N HIS A 190 12.69 6.69 -3.22
CA HIS A 190 11.43 6.12 -3.70
C HIS A 190 11.68 5.07 -4.78
N ARG A 191 10.83 4.05 -4.79
CA ARG A 191 10.82 3.01 -5.82
C ARG A 191 9.41 2.55 -6.14
N ILE A 192 9.18 2.13 -7.38
CA ILE A 192 7.98 1.39 -7.78
C ILE A 192 8.34 -0.08 -7.86
N VAL A 193 7.65 -0.92 -7.07
CA VAL A 193 7.81 -2.38 -7.11
C VAL A 193 6.78 -2.95 -8.07
N LEU A 194 7.25 -3.57 -9.16
CA LEU A 194 6.44 -4.10 -10.24
C LEU A 194 6.07 -5.58 -9.99
N TYR A 195 4.79 -5.90 -10.07
CA TYR A 195 4.24 -7.24 -9.92
C TYR A 195 3.75 -7.75 -11.28
N LEU A 196 4.69 -7.93 -12.22
CA LEU A 196 4.39 -8.28 -13.61
C LEU A 196 4.20 -9.79 -13.77
N PRO A 197 3.22 -10.25 -14.55
CA PRO A 197 3.07 -11.68 -14.83
C PRO A 197 4.28 -12.26 -15.57
N ASP A 198 4.37 -13.58 -15.53
CA ASP A 198 5.37 -14.32 -16.29
C ASP A 198 4.99 -14.29 -17.79
N GLY A 199 5.94 -14.57 -18.68
CA GLY A 199 5.70 -14.48 -20.11
C GLY A 199 5.78 -13.07 -20.68
N ASN A 200 5.27 -12.95 -21.90
CA ASN A 200 5.24 -11.68 -22.63
C ASN A 200 4.02 -10.88 -22.23
N GLY A 201 4.22 -9.63 -21.83
CA GLY A 201 3.13 -8.76 -21.46
C GLY A 201 3.50 -7.29 -21.45
N HIS A 202 2.48 -6.48 -21.21
CA HIS A 202 2.56 -5.04 -21.14
C HIS A 202 1.81 -4.56 -19.91
N SER A 203 2.38 -3.60 -19.19
CA SER A 203 1.75 -2.99 -18.03
C SER A 203 2.05 -1.50 -18.02
N GLN A 204 1.21 -0.73 -17.34
CA GLN A 204 1.39 0.71 -17.22
C GLN A 204 0.91 1.18 -15.85
N GLY A 205 1.42 2.32 -15.41
CA GLY A 205 0.96 2.92 -14.18
C GLY A 205 1.35 4.38 -14.06
N PHE A 206 0.96 4.92 -12.91
CA PHE A 206 1.05 6.34 -12.63
C PHE A 206 1.51 6.56 -11.19
N PHE A 207 2.31 7.60 -10.98
CA PHE A 207 2.78 8.06 -9.70
C PHE A 207 2.72 9.58 -9.64
N PHE A 208 2.33 10.12 -8.48
CA PHE A 208 2.28 11.55 -8.23
C PHE A 208 3.02 11.92 -6.94
N ASP A 209 3.75 13.03 -6.99
CA ASP A 209 4.31 13.70 -5.82
C ASP A 209 4.30 15.23 -5.98
N ASP A 210 4.32 15.98 -4.89
CA ASP A 210 4.46 17.44 -4.87
C ASP A 210 5.06 17.93 -3.53
N ASP A 211 4.92 19.22 -3.22
CA ASP A 211 5.44 19.81 -1.97
C ASP A 211 4.70 19.39 -0.68
N GLY A 212 3.58 18.69 -0.79
CA GLY A 212 2.76 18.20 0.32
C GLY A 212 2.09 19.28 1.17
N HIS A 213 2.14 20.55 0.76
CA HIS A 213 1.82 21.70 1.59
C HIS A 213 0.93 22.73 0.90
N THR A 214 1.07 22.91 -0.40
CA THR A 214 0.36 23.91 -1.19
C THR A 214 -0.52 23.26 -2.27
N ASN A 215 -1.23 24.09 -3.03
CA ASN A 215 -1.92 23.65 -4.25
C ASN A 215 -1.08 23.94 -5.50
N GLY A 216 0.25 24.00 -5.36
CA GLY A 216 1.18 24.32 -6.44
C GLY A 216 1.05 23.35 -7.63
N TYR A 217 0.75 22.09 -7.37
CA TYR A 217 0.50 21.08 -8.41
C TYR A 217 -0.57 21.49 -9.41
N ARG A 218 -1.57 22.31 -9.03
CA ARG A 218 -2.61 22.81 -9.95
C ARG A 218 -2.07 23.79 -10.99
N GLN A 219 -0.86 24.31 -10.78
CA GLN A 219 -0.15 25.25 -11.65
C GLN A 219 1.04 24.58 -12.35
N GLY A 220 1.19 23.27 -12.25
CA GLY A 220 2.32 22.51 -12.82
C GLY A 220 3.46 22.23 -11.85
N HIS A 221 3.37 22.67 -10.58
CA HIS A 221 4.37 22.39 -9.54
C HIS A 221 4.14 21.05 -8.85
N GLY A 222 4.14 19.99 -9.65
CA GLY A 222 4.07 18.61 -9.19
C GLY A 222 5.03 17.74 -9.99
N TYR A 223 5.08 16.47 -9.64
CA TYR A 223 5.85 15.43 -10.29
C TYR A 223 4.87 14.35 -10.74
N TRP A 224 4.54 14.32 -12.02
CA TRP A 224 3.66 13.31 -12.62
C TRP A 224 4.52 12.32 -13.39
N LEU A 225 4.65 11.11 -12.86
CA LEU A 225 5.37 10.03 -13.53
C LEU A 225 4.36 9.05 -14.12
N THR A 226 4.39 8.90 -15.43
CA THR A 226 3.77 7.76 -16.12
C THR A 226 4.86 6.77 -16.47
N TRP A 227 4.57 5.48 -16.31
CA TRP A 227 5.46 4.42 -16.74
C TRP A 227 4.70 3.36 -17.53
N SER A 228 5.40 2.73 -18.45
CA SER A 228 4.96 1.48 -19.09
C SER A 228 6.08 0.45 -19.02
N ALA A 229 5.73 -0.82 -18.95
CA ALA A 229 6.66 -1.92 -18.84
C ALA A 229 6.31 -2.99 -19.86
N ASP A 230 7.22 -3.23 -20.80
CA ASP A 230 7.19 -4.40 -21.66
C ASP A 230 8.06 -5.49 -21.03
N HIS A 231 7.52 -6.69 -20.86
CA HIS A 231 8.24 -7.78 -20.23
C HIS A 231 8.18 -9.06 -21.04
N THR A 232 9.19 -9.90 -20.82
CA THR A 232 9.30 -11.29 -21.28
C THR A 232 9.56 -12.19 -20.06
N ASP A 233 9.83 -13.47 -20.30
CA ASP A 233 10.30 -14.40 -19.27
C ASP A 233 11.66 -14.05 -18.66
N THR A 234 12.44 -13.17 -19.29
CA THR A 234 13.84 -12.91 -18.87
C THR A 234 14.16 -11.44 -18.66
N THR A 235 13.36 -10.54 -19.23
CA THR A 235 13.67 -9.11 -19.27
C THR A 235 12.43 -8.27 -19.04
N VAL A 236 12.63 -7.12 -18.40
CA VAL A 236 11.63 -6.07 -18.21
C VAL A 236 12.23 -4.75 -18.68
N ILE A 237 11.57 -4.08 -19.62
CA ILE A 237 11.95 -2.77 -20.10
C ILE A 237 10.89 -1.78 -19.64
N VAL A 238 11.27 -0.87 -18.76
CA VAL A 238 10.39 0.18 -18.23
C VAL A 238 10.67 1.48 -18.97
N HIS A 239 9.66 2.03 -19.61
CA HIS A 239 9.66 3.37 -20.17
C HIS A 239 9.05 4.35 -19.16
N THR A 240 9.65 5.52 -19.01
CA THR A 240 9.20 6.54 -18.04
C THR A 240 9.11 7.90 -18.70
N HIS A 241 8.04 8.61 -18.39
CA HIS A 241 7.81 10.00 -18.78
C HIS A 241 7.39 10.80 -17.55
N VAL A 242 8.08 11.92 -17.32
CA VAL A 242 7.87 12.80 -16.17
C VAL A 242 7.40 14.16 -16.66
N GLU A 243 6.31 14.64 -16.07
CA GLU A 243 5.81 16.00 -16.26
C GLU A 243 5.86 16.80 -14.97
N GLY A 244 5.86 18.13 -15.12
CA GLY A 244 5.91 19.09 -14.02
C GLY A 244 7.33 19.53 -13.66
N ASP A 245 7.43 20.58 -12.82
CA ASP A 245 8.70 21.19 -12.46
C ASP A 245 9.17 20.88 -11.02
N TYR A 246 8.37 20.13 -10.25
CA TYR A 246 8.74 19.73 -8.90
C TYR A 246 9.94 18.78 -8.93
N GLN A 247 10.95 19.10 -8.13
CA GLN A 247 12.18 18.31 -7.99
C GLN A 247 12.19 17.64 -6.61
N PRO A 248 11.79 16.37 -6.52
CA PRO A 248 11.71 15.69 -5.24
C PRO A 248 13.11 15.49 -4.61
N SER A 249 13.20 15.61 -3.29
CA SER A 249 14.46 15.40 -2.55
C SER A 249 15.02 13.99 -2.66
N TRP A 250 14.17 13.01 -2.94
CA TRP A 250 14.56 11.61 -3.12
C TRP A 250 15.18 11.32 -4.50
N GLY A 251 15.21 12.29 -5.42
CA GLY A 251 15.93 12.20 -6.70
C GLY A 251 15.14 11.47 -7.79
N THR A 252 15.73 10.45 -8.40
CA THR A 252 15.11 9.68 -9.50
C THR A 252 14.34 8.48 -8.98
N MET A 253 13.15 8.22 -9.55
CA MET A 253 12.33 7.08 -9.16
C MET A 253 13.02 5.78 -9.57
N ALA A 254 13.29 4.90 -8.60
CA ALA A 254 13.80 3.57 -8.89
C ALA A 254 12.66 2.61 -9.28
N PHE A 255 13.00 1.55 -9.99
CA PHE A 255 12.08 0.44 -10.29
C PHE A 255 12.70 -0.86 -9.81
N ALA A 256 11.89 -1.69 -9.18
CA ALA A 256 12.26 -3.02 -8.71
C ALA A 256 11.17 -4.02 -9.10
N LEU A 257 11.52 -5.30 -9.17
CA LEU A 257 10.55 -6.37 -9.37
C LEU A 257 10.08 -6.92 -8.02
N ARG A 258 8.92 -7.59 -8.02
CA ARG A 258 8.38 -8.26 -6.83
C ARG A 258 9.39 -9.23 -6.22
N PRO A 259 9.29 -9.55 -4.92
CA PRO A 259 10.08 -10.62 -4.33
C PRO A 259 9.96 -11.92 -5.14
N GLY A 260 11.08 -12.59 -5.40
CA GLY A 260 11.12 -13.83 -6.18
C GLY A 260 11.19 -13.65 -7.70
N ASP A 261 11.07 -12.43 -8.22
CA ASP A 261 11.27 -12.12 -9.64
C ASP A 261 12.69 -11.58 -9.88
N ASP A 262 13.51 -12.38 -10.56
CA ASP A 262 14.94 -12.13 -10.81
C ASP A 262 15.24 -11.70 -12.25
N ARG A 263 14.20 -11.35 -13.02
CA ARG A 263 14.36 -10.87 -14.40
C ARG A 263 15.21 -9.61 -14.45
N ALA A 264 15.93 -9.44 -15.56
CA ALA A 264 16.74 -8.25 -15.77
C ALA A 264 15.85 -7.04 -16.08
N ILE A 265 15.92 -6.01 -15.23
CA ILE A 265 15.19 -4.75 -15.43
C ILE A 265 16.08 -3.68 -16.07
N LYS A 266 15.53 -2.99 -17.08
CA LYS A 266 16.15 -1.81 -17.71
C LYS A 266 15.13 -0.68 -17.72
N VAL A 267 15.51 0.46 -17.15
CA VAL A 267 14.71 1.68 -17.18
C VAL A 267 15.20 2.60 -18.29
N VAL A 268 14.28 3.12 -19.10
CA VAL A 268 14.51 4.04 -20.20
C VAL A 268 13.66 5.29 -19.92
N ALA A 269 14.32 6.42 -19.68
CA ALA A 269 13.63 7.70 -19.60
C ALA A 269 13.41 8.23 -21.01
N ASP A 270 12.19 8.65 -21.31
CA ASP A 270 11.91 9.36 -22.55
C ASP A 270 12.71 10.68 -22.54
N ALA A 271 13.39 10.96 -23.65
CA ALA A 271 14.04 12.25 -23.82
C ALA A 271 12.94 13.32 -23.82
N ALA A 272 13.07 14.34 -22.96
CA ALA A 272 12.20 15.49 -22.99
C ALA A 272 12.09 16.00 -24.44
N GLN A 273 10.88 15.99 -25.00
CA GLN A 273 10.66 16.61 -26.30
C GLN A 273 10.76 18.13 -26.09
N ASP A 274 11.87 18.71 -26.58
CA ASP A 274 12.12 20.15 -26.65
C ASP A 274 11.02 20.92 -27.40
#